data_AF-A0A660M5H1-F1
#
_entry.id   AF-A0A660M5H1-F1
#
_cell.length_a   1.000
_cell.length_b   1.000
_cell.length_c   1.000
_cell.angle_alpha   90.00
_cell.angle_beta   90.00
_cell.angle_gamma   90.00
#
_symmetry.space_group_name_H-M   'P 1'
#
loop_
_entity.id
_entity.type
_entity.pdbx_description
1 polymer ?
#
loop_
_entity_poly.entity_id
_entity_poly.type
_entity_poly.pdbx_seq_one_letter_code
_entity_poly.pdbx_strand_id
1 'polypeptide(L)'
;MSNQPATPQEQPPEAVPTFDMNNPPYTEEEKAALASKRAAAEPASATQTQTAAQPQPAAQPTAGQPQPMQPGRPMGPMPPKQGMSKGLLWSLIGGGIGVFVLIVIIIVCVMLFSGPSTDDYRKAYAILSEFNASRNLRLNATSQQSVDEFIKQADDHMDRLGKSAAMRDGEVKKAFDDYKGDYEKVKPLLGEVSAVVEASKTVSDACRTSSSSSILSSANGEEAGKKYDEQQSSCLKALNKMKDSQYSSLRDYANEQINYRKGMRDYYVALINYYKNRQGDSSPKRPDYPRTTLNKSISSKLSDLQSSSKESTQRLGDILRTKGKMGIRISS
;
A
#
# COMPACT_ATOMS: atom_id res chain seq x y z
N MET A 1 -5.48 -10.53 82.26
CA MET A 1 -6.27 -10.37 81.02
C MET A 1 -5.36 -9.78 79.96
N SER A 2 -4.94 -10.58 78.98
CA SER A 2 -4.28 -10.09 77.76
C SER A 2 -4.65 -11.06 76.65
N ASN A 3 -5.52 -10.58 75.76
CA ASN A 3 -6.00 -11.31 74.60
C ASN A 3 -4.88 -11.35 73.55
N GLN A 4 -4.53 -12.55 73.09
CA GLN A 4 -3.93 -12.75 71.77
C GLN A 4 -4.93 -12.28 70.69
N PRO A 5 -4.50 -11.55 69.65
CA PRO A 5 -5.28 -11.45 68.43
C PRO A 5 -5.11 -12.74 67.62
N ALA A 6 -6.24 -13.33 67.23
CA ALA A 6 -6.32 -14.43 66.29
C ALA A 6 -5.87 -14.00 64.88
N THR A 7 -5.13 -14.87 64.21
CA THR A 7 -4.75 -14.81 62.79
C THR A 7 -5.98 -14.71 61.87
N PRO A 8 -5.98 -13.83 60.85
CA PRO A 8 -6.96 -13.88 59.77
C PRO A 8 -6.84 -15.19 58.99
N GLN A 9 -7.96 -15.89 58.77
CA GLN A 9 -8.01 -17.04 57.86
C GLN A 9 -7.77 -16.58 56.42
N GLU A 10 -6.82 -17.24 55.74
CA GLU A 10 -6.64 -17.17 54.30
C GLU A 10 -7.90 -17.67 53.59
N GLN A 11 -8.51 -16.80 52.79
CA GLN A 11 -9.55 -17.15 51.82
C GLN A 11 -8.88 -17.85 50.63
N PRO A 12 -9.45 -18.93 50.05
CA PRO A 12 -8.83 -19.64 48.93
C PRO A 12 -8.70 -18.70 47.73
N PRO A 13 -7.64 -18.80 46.91
CA PRO A 13 -7.49 -17.96 45.73
C PRO A 13 -8.65 -18.22 44.76
N GLU A 14 -9.39 -17.16 44.41
CA GLU A 14 -10.35 -17.19 43.31
C GLU A 14 -9.66 -17.65 42.03
N ALA A 15 -10.32 -18.55 41.31
CA ALA A 15 -9.85 -19.08 40.05
C ALA A 15 -9.71 -17.95 39.01
N VAL A 16 -8.51 -17.83 38.44
CA VAL A 16 -8.20 -16.90 37.35
C VAL A 16 -9.08 -17.27 36.13
N PRO A 17 -9.84 -16.33 35.53
CA PRO A 17 -10.66 -16.62 34.36
C PRO A 17 -9.77 -16.99 33.17
N THR A 18 -10.01 -18.15 32.57
CA THR A 18 -9.40 -18.53 31.29
C THR A 18 -9.91 -17.62 30.18
N PHE A 19 -9.00 -16.91 29.53
CA PHE A 19 -9.28 -16.02 28.40
C PHE A 19 -9.71 -16.85 27.16
N ASP A 20 -11.00 -16.83 26.84
CA ASP A 20 -11.53 -17.42 25.60
C ASP A 20 -11.41 -16.40 24.46
N MET A 21 -10.57 -16.72 23.48
CA MET A 21 -10.24 -15.83 22.36
C MET A 21 -11.39 -15.69 21.33
N ASN A 22 -12.47 -16.48 21.46
CA ASN A 22 -13.64 -16.41 20.59
C ASN A 22 -14.81 -15.61 21.19
N ASN A 23 -14.76 -15.25 22.48
CA ASN A 23 -15.79 -14.45 23.13
C ASN A 23 -15.17 -13.39 24.06
N PRO A 24 -14.62 -12.30 23.50
CA PRO A 24 -14.07 -11.22 24.31
C PRO A 24 -15.13 -10.62 25.25
N PRO A 25 -14.79 -10.30 26.51
CA PRO A 25 -15.72 -9.80 27.50
C PRO A 25 -16.02 -8.31 27.25
N TYR A 26 -16.76 -8.03 26.18
CA TYR A 26 -17.29 -6.69 25.94
C TYR A 26 -18.53 -6.48 26.80
N THR A 27 -18.61 -5.29 27.41
CA THR A 27 -19.83 -4.84 28.07
C THR A 27 -20.96 -4.69 27.05
N GLU A 28 -22.22 -4.84 27.48
CA GLU A 28 -23.38 -4.69 26.57
C GLU A 28 -23.43 -3.29 25.92
N GLU A 29 -22.84 -2.29 26.58
CA GLU A 29 -22.66 -0.94 26.04
C GLU A 29 -21.63 -0.89 24.89
N GLU A 30 -20.52 -1.65 25.00
CA GLU A 30 -19.55 -1.80 23.91
C GLU A 30 -20.12 -2.57 22.71
N LYS A 31 -20.97 -3.58 22.94
CA LYS A 31 -21.66 -4.27 21.84
C LYS A 31 -22.62 -3.36 21.09
N ALA A 32 -23.36 -2.50 21.80
CA ALA A 32 -24.24 -1.51 21.18
C ALA A 32 -23.46 -0.46 20.37
N ALA A 33 -22.28 -0.04 20.88
CA ALA A 33 -21.39 0.88 20.17
C ALA A 33 -20.78 0.26 18.90
N LEU A 34 -20.42 -1.03 18.94
CA LEU A 34 -19.94 -1.75 17.75
C LEU A 34 -21.05 -1.99 16.71
N ALA A 35 -22.29 -2.26 17.13
CA ALA A 35 -23.42 -2.42 16.22
C ALA A 35 -23.78 -1.10 15.50
N SER A 36 -23.75 0.03 16.21
CA SER A 36 -23.99 1.35 15.63
C SER A 36 -22.90 1.77 14.62
N LYS A 37 -21.63 1.42 14.88
CA LYS A 37 -20.53 1.64 13.93
C LYS A 37 -20.61 0.77 12.68
N ARG A 38 -21.23 -0.42 12.76
CA ARG A 38 -21.38 -1.33 11.62
C ARG A 38 -22.52 -0.92 10.68
N ALA A 39 -23.59 -0.32 11.21
CA ALA A 39 -24.70 0.20 10.41
C ALA A 39 -24.35 1.46 9.59
N ALA A 40 -23.30 2.19 9.96
CA ALA A 40 -22.83 3.39 9.24
C ALA A 40 -21.85 3.09 8.09
N ALA A 41 -21.48 1.81 7.88
CA ALA A 41 -20.41 1.39 6.97
C ALA A 41 -20.86 0.48 5.81
N GLU A 42 -22.16 0.44 5.48
CA GLU A 42 -22.65 -0.18 4.25
C GLU A 42 -22.88 0.87 3.14
N PRO A 43 -22.16 0.80 2.00
CA PRO A 43 -22.55 1.53 0.80
C PRO A 43 -23.63 0.76 0.05
N ALA A 44 -24.88 1.20 0.19
CA ALA A 44 -25.96 0.79 -0.70
C ALA A 44 -25.69 1.30 -2.13
N SER A 45 -25.44 0.36 -3.05
CA SER A 45 -25.60 0.60 -4.49
C SER A 45 -27.00 0.17 -4.91
N ALA A 46 -27.81 1.12 -5.39
CA ALA A 46 -28.80 0.88 -6.46
C ALA A 46 -29.33 2.22 -6.99
N THR A 47 -29.04 2.46 -8.27
CA THR A 47 -29.66 3.43 -9.18
C THR A 47 -31.18 3.43 -9.12
N GLN A 48 -31.82 4.61 -9.16
CA GLN A 48 -33.08 4.82 -9.89
C GLN A 48 -33.23 6.29 -10.33
N THR A 49 -33.17 6.49 -11.65
CA THR A 49 -33.68 7.64 -12.39
C THR A 49 -35.20 7.64 -12.39
N GLN A 50 -35.86 8.72 -11.93
CA GLN A 50 -37.22 9.07 -12.33
C GLN A 50 -37.38 10.60 -12.35
N THR A 51 -37.63 11.17 -13.54
CA THR A 51 -38.12 12.53 -13.71
C THR A 51 -39.62 12.42 -13.98
N ALA A 52 -40.44 12.88 -13.04
CA ALA A 52 -41.89 12.90 -13.14
C ALA A 52 -42.38 14.16 -13.86
N ALA A 53 -43.37 13.99 -14.74
CA ALA A 53 -44.05 15.02 -15.51
C ALA A 53 -45.38 15.43 -14.87
N GLN A 54 -45.78 16.71 -15.03
CA GLN A 54 -47.14 17.25 -15.31
C GLN A 54 -47.22 18.77 -14.97
N PRO A 55 -48.25 19.54 -15.39
CA PRO A 55 -49.13 19.46 -16.59
C PRO A 55 -49.30 20.81 -17.35
N GLN A 56 -49.93 20.75 -18.53
CA GLN A 56 -50.44 21.86 -19.41
C GLN A 56 -51.54 22.72 -18.76
N PRO A 57 -51.86 23.94 -19.28
CA PRO A 57 -52.90 24.17 -20.33
C PRO A 57 -52.54 25.27 -21.36
N ALA A 58 -52.67 25.06 -22.68
CA ALA A 58 -53.86 25.23 -23.55
C ALA A 58 -54.29 26.69 -23.86
N ALA A 59 -54.17 27.10 -25.12
CA ALA A 59 -55.06 28.05 -25.81
C ALA A 59 -54.95 27.87 -27.33
N GLN A 60 -56.09 27.98 -28.00
CA GLN A 60 -56.41 27.53 -29.36
C GLN A 60 -56.69 28.78 -30.27
N PRO A 61 -57.35 28.66 -31.45
CA PRO A 61 -56.78 28.78 -32.80
C PRO A 61 -57.25 30.04 -33.58
N THR A 62 -56.73 30.28 -34.80
CA THR A 62 -57.50 31.04 -35.83
C THR A 62 -57.13 30.62 -37.26
N ALA A 63 -58.14 30.71 -38.13
CA ALA A 63 -58.32 30.05 -39.41
C ALA A 63 -58.28 31.00 -40.64
N GLY A 64 -58.35 30.44 -41.86
CA GLY A 64 -58.83 31.09 -43.10
C GLY A 64 -57.76 31.25 -44.20
N GLN A 65 -57.62 30.38 -45.22
CA GLN A 65 -58.37 30.23 -46.50
C GLN A 65 -58.01 31.31 -47.58
N PRO A 66 -58.32 31.15 -48.90
CA PRO A 66 -57.79 30.29 -49.98
C PRO A 66 -57.14 31.03 -51.18
N GLN A 67 -56.65 30.26 -52.18
CA GLN A 67 -56.15 30.67 -53.52
C GLN A 67 -57.19 31.35 -54.45
N PRO A 68 -56.79 31.95 -55.61
CA PRO A 68 -56.76 31.24 -56.93
C PRO A 68 -55.59 31.69 -57.87
N MET A 69 -54.93 30.84 -58.67
CA MET A 69 -55.26 30.15 -59.93
C MET A 69 -55.12 31.00 -61.22
N GLN A 70 -54.38 30.45 -62.22
CA GLN A 70 -54.52 30.49 -63.71
C GLN A 70 -53.17 30.72 -64.46
N PRO A 71 -53.01 30.36 -65.76
CA PRO A 71 -53.30 29.08 -66.44
C PRO A 71 -52.26 28.69 -67.54
N GLY A 72 -52.39 27.50 -68.15
CA GLY A 72 -51.99 27.28 -69.57
C GLY A 72 -51.03 26.12 -69.91
N ARG A 73 -51.60 25.04 -70.45
CA ARG A 73 -51.07 23.76 -70.99
C ARG A 73 -50.48 23.91 -72.43
N PRO A 74 -49.85 22.91 -73.13
CA PRO A 74 -50.15 21.45 -73.20
C PRO A 74 -48.93 20.48 -73.14
N MET A 75 -49.01 19.34 -72.42
CA MET A 75 -49.50 17.99 -72.82
C MET A 75 -48.75 17.32 -73.99
N GLY A 76 -47.89 16.36 -73.63
CA GLY A 76 -47.35 15.26 -74.45
C GLY A 76 -47.25 13.97 -73.60
N PRO A 77 -47.29 12.78 -74.21
CA PRO A 77 -48.03 11.62 -73.68
C PRO A 77 -47.31 10.78 -72.62
N MET A 78 -48.08 10.27 -71.65
CA MET A 78 -47.77 9.12 -70.78
C MET A 78 -48.06 7.83 -71.58
N PRO A 79 -47.32 6.68 -71.50
CA PRO A 79 -47.22 5.79 -70.31
C PRO A 79 -45.92 4.90 -70.25
N PRO A 80 -45.75 3.88 -69.36
CA PRO A 80 -46.57 3.42 -68.23
C PRO A 80 -45.83 3.41 -66.86
N LYS A 81 -46.63 3.25 -65.79
CA LYS A 81 -46.19 2.98 -64.43
C LYS A 81 -45.56 1.60 -64.31
N GLN A 82 -44.33 1.51 -63.81
CA GLN A 82 -43.87 0.34 -63.06
C GLN A 82 -42.60 0.67 -62.26
N GLY A 83 -42.59 0.33 -60.98
CA GLY A 83 -41.37 0.39 -60.16
C GLY A 83 -41.52 1.25 -58.90
N MET A 84 -42.24 0.70 -57.93
CA MET A 84 -42.30 1.16 -56.56
C MET A 84 -40.88 1.23 -55.96
N SER A 85 -40.34 2.43 -55.67
CA SER A 85 -39.06 2.56 -54.96
C SER A 85 -39.23 2.22 -53.48
N LYS A 86 -39.42 0.93 -53.18
CA LYS A 86 -39.38 0.35 -51.83
C LYS A 86 -37.96 0.24 -51.27
N GLY A 87 -36.95 0.81 -51.93
CA GLY A 87 -35.55 0.77 -51.48
C GLY A 87 -35.06 2.01 -50.74
N LEU A 88 -35.70 3.17 -50.91
CA LEU A 88 -35.15 4.43 -50.36
C LEU A 88 -35.61 4.71 -48.92
N LEU A 89 -36.79 4.19 -48.53
CA LEU A 89 -37.35 4.34 -47.17
C LEU A 89 -36.69 3.44 -46.11
N TRP A 90 -35.90 2.43 -46.49
CA TRP A 90 -35.16 1.59 -45.55
C TRP A 90 -33.80 2.19 -45.13
N SER A 91 -33.30 3.21 -45.85
CA SER A 91 -32.00 3.82 -45.55
C SER A 91 -31.99 4.67 -44.27
N LEU A 92 -33.16 5.17 -43.84
CA LEU A 92 -33.26 6.09 -42.71
C LEU A 92 -33.22 5.40 -41.33
N ILE A 93 -33.58 4.11 -41.26
CA ILE A 93 -33.64 3.36 -39.99
C ILE A 93 -32.44 2.40 -39.86
N GLY A 94 -31.78 2.03 -40.96
CA GLY A 94 -30.53 1.24 -40.95
C GLY A 94 -29.23 2.05 -40.92
N GLY A 95 -29.27 3.36 -41.23
CA GLY A 95 -28.08 4.22 -41.31
C GLY A 95 -27.56 4.76 -39.97
N GLY A 96 -28.40 4.80 -38.94
CA GLY A 96 -28.04 5.36 -37.63
C GLY A 96 -26.94 4.58 -36.91
N ILE A 97 -26.92 3.25 -37.05
CA ILE A 97 -25.92 2.39 -36.42
C ILE A 97 -24.54 2.61 -37.06
N GLY A 98 -24.47 2.74 -38.39
CA GLY A 98 -23.21 3.02 -39.09
C GLY A 98 -22.65 4.40 -38.76
N VAL A 99 -23.50 5.43 -38.69
CA VAL A 99 -23.09 6.78 -38.30
C VAL A 99 -22.70 6.86 -36.81
N PHE A 100 -23.41 6.15 -35.93
CA PHE A 100 -23.07 6.09 -34.50
C PHE A 100 -21.73 5.39 -34.28
N VAL A 101 -21.47 4.25 -34.94
CA VAL A 101 -20.17 3.57 -34.90
C VAL A 101 -19.07 4.46 -35.48
N LEU A 102 -19.31 5.17 -36.59
CA LEU A 102 -18.37 6.13 -37.16
C LEU A 102 -18.08 7.29 -36.20
N ILE A 103 -19.09 7.83 -35.52
CA ILE A 103 -18.92 8.88 -34.51
C ILE A 103 -18.13 8.37 -33.31
N VAL A 104 -18.41 7.16 -32.84
CA VAL A 104 -17.63 6.53 -31.75
C VAL A 104 -16.18 6.33 -32.19
N ILE A 105 -15.93 5.87 -33.42
CA ILE A 105 -14.58 5.76 -33.99
C ILE A 105 -13.91 7.14 -34.09
N ILE A 106 -14.61 8.17 -34.58
CA ILE A 106 -14.07 9.53 -34.67
C ILE A 106 -13.77 10.10 -33.29
N ILE A 107 -14.64 9.93 -32.30
CA ILE A 107 -14.41 10.38 -30.92
C ILE A 107 -13.20 9.66 -30.33
N VAL A 108 -13.09 8.34 -30.53
CA VAL A 108 -11.93 7.55 -30.11
C VAL A 108 -10.66 8.04 -30.83
N CYS A 109 -10.72 8.30 -32.13
CA CYS A 109 -9.61 8.86 -32.90
C CYS A 109 -9.24 10.27 -32.40
N VAL A 110 -10.18 11.16 -32.16
CA VAL A 110 -9.90 12.51 -31.65
C VAL A 110 -9.30 12.43 -30.26
N MET A 111 -9.74 11.53 -29.38
CA MET A 111 -9.12 11.35 -28.07
C MET A 111 -7.73 10.67 -28.12
N LEU A 112 -7.45 9.87 -29.15
CA LEU A 112 -6.14 9.24 -29.37
C LEU A 112 -5.15 10.13 -30.11
N PHE A 113 -5.62 10.97 -31.04
CA PHE A 113 -4.79 11.83 -31.90
C PHE A 113 -4.70 13.27 -31.43
N SER A 114 -5.63 13.75 -30.59
CA SER A 114 -5.46 15.03 -29.90
C SER A 114 -4.52 14.79 -28.72
N GLY A 115 -3.29 15.29 -28.85
CA GLY A 115 -2.31 15.27 -27.76
C GLY A 115 -2.86 15.94 -26.49
N PRO A 116 -2.27 15.64 -25.32
CA PRO A 116 -2.72 16.22 -24.06
C PRO A 116 -2.66 17.75 -24.07
N SER A 117 -3.59 18.39 -23.35
CA SER A 117 -3.62 19.85 -23.20
C SER A 117 -2.57 20.34 -22.19
N THR A 118 -2.27 21.64 -22.21
CA THR A 118 -1.38 22.28 -21.21
C THR A 118 -1.84 22.00 -19.77
N ASP A 119 -3.15 21.98 -19.51
CA ASP A 119 -3.70 21.69 -18.19
C ASP A 119 -3.54 20.23 -17.77
N ASP A 120 -3.52 19.29 -18.72
CA ASP A 120 -3.28 17.88 -18.40
C ASP A 120 -1.86 17.66 -17.87
N TYR A 121 -0.86 18.36 -18.42
CA TYR A 121 0.51 18.32 -17.89
C TYR A 121 0.61 19.01 -16.52
N ARG A 122 -0.12 20.10 -16.28
CA ARG A 122 -0.19 20.75 -14.96
C ARG A 122 -0.78 19.83 -13.89
N LYS A 123 -1.88 19.14 -14.22
CA LYS A 123 -2.51 18.15 -13.33
C LYS A 123 -1.56 16.98 -13.04
N ALA A 124 -0.90 16.44 -14.06
CA ALA A 124 0.09 15.37 -13.88
C ALA A 124 1.28 15.83 -13.01
N TYR A 125 1.76 17.06 -13.20
CA TYR A 125 2.80 17.64 -12.34
C TYR A 125 2.33 17.82 -10.90
N ALA A 126 1.09 18.27 -10.69
CA ALA A 126 0.51 18.40 -9.34
C ALA A 126 0.50 17.05 -8.63
N ILE A 127 0.03 15.98 -9.30
CA ILE A 127 0.09 14.60 -8.79
C ILE A 127 1.54 14.25 -8.44
N LEU A 128 2.50 14.41 -9.36
CA LEU A 128 3.93 14.12 -9.11
C LEU A 128 4.49 14.88 -7.89
N SER A 129 4.15 16.16 -7.73
CA SER A 129 4.63 17.02 -6.65
C SER A 129 4.03 16.67 -5.28
N GLU A 130 2.76 16.26 -5.23
CA GLU A 130 2.04 15.86 -4.01
C GLU A 130 2.78 14.73 -3.30
N PHE A 131 3.19 13.72 -4.05
CA PHE A 131 3.93 12.58 -3.50
C PHE A 131 5.38 12.92 -3.13
N ASN A 132 6.04 13.83 -3.85
CA ASN A 132 7.37 14.32 -3.44
C ASN A 132 7.32 15.07 -2.11
N ALA A 133 6.33 15.93 -1.91
CA ALA A 133 6.12 16.60 -0.62
C ALA A 133 5.79 15.58 0.48
N SER A 134 4.92 14.61 0.20
CA SER A 134 4.58 13.53 1.14
C SER A 134 5.78 12.64 1.49
N ARG A 135 6.61 12.26 0.50
CA ARG A 135 7.84 11.48 0.67
C ARG A 135 8.81 12.14 1.64
N ASN A 136 9.07 13.43 1.46
CA ASN A 136 9.99 14.19 2.30
C ASN A 136 9.49 14.35 3.75
N LEU A 137 8.18 14.22 3.99
CA LEU A 137 7.58 14.33 5.32
C LEU A 137 7.38 12.98 6.05
N ARG A 138 7.36 11.84 5.34
CA ARG A 138 6.74 10.60 5.89
C ARG A 138 7.58 9.34 5.95
N LEU A 139 8.77 9.26 5.35
CA LEU A 139 9.60 8.04 5.44
C LEU A 139 10.31 7.92 6.80
N ASN A 140 9.51 7.77 7.86
CA ASN A 140 9.95 7.33 9.17
C ASN A 140 9.73 5.81 9.23
N ALA A 141 10.74 5.01 8.87
CA ALA A 141 10.68 3.55 8.94
C ALA A 141 10.74 3.05 10.40
N THR A 142 9.77 3.47 11.22
CA THR A 142 9.68 3.15 12.64
C THR A 142 8.75 1.96 12.91
N SER A 143 7.89 1.61 11.96
CA SER A 143 7.02 0.43 12.03
C SER A 143 6.81 -0.21 10.64
N GLN A 144 6.52 -1.51 10.62
CA GLN A 144 6.10 -2.23 9.41
C GLN A 144 4.92 -1.52 8.72
N GLN A 145 3.90 -1.13 9.50
CA GLN A 145 2.72 -0.42 9.02
C GLN A 145 3.10 0.89 8.30
N SER A 146 4.05 1.67 8.83
CA SER A 146 4.49 2.92 8.18
C SER A 146 5.14 2.68 6.81
N VAL A 147 5.86 1.58 6.66
CA VAL A 147 6.51 1.20 5.39
C VAL A 147 5.49 0.65 4.41
N ASP A 148 4.57 -0.19 4.86
CA ASP A 148 3.52 -0.76 4.01
C ASP A 148 2.52 0.31 3.53
N GLU A 149 2.17 1.26 4.39
CA GLU A 149 1.35 2.43 4.01
C GLU A 149 2.09 3.31 2.99
N PHE A 150 3.41 3.49 3.17
CA PHE A 150 4.23 4.20 2.20
C PHE A 150 4.25 3.51 0.82
N ILE A 151 4.41 2.19 0.77
CA ILE A 151 4.36 1.41 -0.47
C ILE A 151 2.99 1.56 -1.14
N LYS A 152 1.89 1.48 -0.37
CA LYS A 152 0.53 1.70 -0.91
C LYS A 152 0.35 3.10 -1.47
N GLN A 153 0.78 4.13 -0.73
CA GLN A 153 0.70 5.52 -1.20
C GLN A 153 1.52 5.72 -2.49
N ALA A 154 2.69 5.08 -2.59
CA ALA A 154 3.52 5.09 -3.79
C ALA A 154 2.84 4.38 -4.97
N ASP A 155 2.25 3.20 -4.75
CA ASP A 155 1.50 2.46 -5.76
C ASP A 155 0.30 3.27 -6.29
N ASP A 156 -0.49 3.84 -5.40
CA ASP A 156 -1.65 4.67 -5.75
C ASP A 156 -1.23 5.92 -6.52
N HIS A 157 -0.09 6.52 -6.14
CA HIS A 157 0.48 7.66 -6.85
C HIS A 157 0.90 7.31 -8.26
N MET A 158 1.62 6.19 -8.43
CA MET A 158 2.05 5.69 -9.74
C MET A 158 0.84 5.39 -10.63
N ASP A 159 -0.20 4.77 -10.08
CA ASP A 159 -1.43 4.46 -10.82
C ASP A 159 -2.17 5.74 -11.25
N ARG A 160 -2.38 6.70 -10.33
CA ARG A 160 -3.00 8.00 -10.63
C ARG A 160 -2.23 8.75 -11.71
N LEU A 161 -0.90 8.78 -11.61
CA LEU A 161 -0.05 9.47 -12.58
C LEU A 161 -0.06 8.76 -13.94
N GLY A 162 0.01 7.42 -13.95
CA GLY A 162 -0.05 6.58 -15.14
C GLY A 162 -1.39 6.65 -15.89
N LYS A 163 -2.48 6.94 -15.17
CA LYS A 163 -3.83 7.16 -15.75
C LYS A 163 -4.09 8.60 -16.20
N SER A 164 -3.17 9.53 -15.94
CA SER A 164 -3.36 10.93 -16.31
C SER A 164 -3.36 11.12 -17.83
N ALA A 165 -4.13 12.09 -18.31
CA ALA A 165 -4.22 12.41 -19.74
C ALA A 165 -2.86 12.77 -20.36
N ALA A 166 -1.92 13.31 -19.56
CA ALA A 166 -0.55 13.61 -19.99
C ALA A 166 0.21 12.37 -20.49
N MET A 167 -0.15 11.17 -20.04
CA MET A 167 0.50 9.91 -20.45
C MET A 167 0.16 9.47 -21.88
N ARG A 168 -0.70 10.19 -22.60
CA ARG A 168 -0.86 9.99 -24.05
C ARG A 168 0.28 10.61 -24.86
N ASP A 169 1.03 11.56 -24.29
CA ASP A 169 2.25 12.08 -24.90
C ASP A 169 3.38 11.04 -24.73
N GLY A 170 3.98 10.63 -25.85
CA GLY A 170 4.99 9.57 -25.87
C GLY A 170 6.29 9.92 -25.10
N GLU A 171 6.65 11.19 -25.04
CA GLU A 171 7.83 11.66 -24.28
C GLU A 171 7.54 11.62 -22.78
N VAL A 172 6.36 12.10 -22.38
CA VAL A 172 5.90 12.03 -20.98
C VAL A 172 5.75 10.58 -20.54
N LYS A 173 5.13 9.74 -21.37
CA LYS A 173 4.95 8.32 -21.07
C LYS A 173 6.29 7.61 -20.90
N LYS A 174 7.25 7.87 -21.79
CA LYS A 174 8.60 7.28 -21.67
C LYS A 174 9.29 7.70 -20.36
N ALA A 175 9.23 8.99 -20.01
CA ALA A 175 9.81 9.48 -18.76
C ALA A 175 9.09 8.91 -17.51
N PHE A 176 7.77 8.69 -17.60
CA PHE A 176 7.01 8.03 -16.55
C PHE A 176 7.35 6.54 -16.44
N ASP A 177 7.51 5.84 -17.56
CA ASP A 177 7.89 4.42 -17.57
C ASP A 177 9.30 4.25 -16.97
N ASP A 178 10.24 5.16 -17.24
CA ASP A 178 11.56 5.21 -16.59
C ASP A 178 11.43 5.41 -15.06
N TYR A 179 10.65 6.41 -14.62
CA TYR A 179 10.36 6.67 -13.20
C TYR A 179 9.69 5.49 -12.49
N LYS A 180 8.71 4.86 -13.13
CA LYS A 180 8.01 3.68 -12.64
C LYS A 180 8.95 2.49 -12.54
N GLY A 181 9.80 2.28 -13.54
CA GLY A 181 10.81 1.21 -13.54
C GLY A 181 11.80 1.34 -12.38
N ASP A 182 12.22 2.57 -12.06
CA ASP A 182 13.07 2.80 -10.88
C ASP A 182 12.35 2.53 -9.57
N TYR A 183 11.07 2.91 -9.47
CA TYR A 183 10.26 2.55 -8.32
C TYR A 183 10.06 1.04 -8.17
N GLU A 184 9.82 0.30 -9.26
CA GLU A 184 9.68 -1.15 -9.24
C GLU A 184 10.95 -1.86 -8.76
N LYS A 185 12.14 -1.28 -8.98
CA LYS A 185 13.41 -1.77 -8.39
C LYS A 185 13.52 -1.48 -6.89
N VAL A 186 12.99 -0.35 -6.42
CA VAL A 186 13.03 0.07 -5.01
C VAL A 186 11.98 -0.66 -4.18
N LYS A 187 10.80 -0.92 -4.73
CA LYS A 187 9.66 -1.56 -4.07
C LYS A 187 10.02 -2.85 -3.31
N PRO A 188 10.75 -3.84 -3.88
CA PRO A 188 11.14 -5.03 -3.13
C PRO A 188 12.07 -4.72 -1.95
N LEU A 189 12.92 -3.70 -2.05
CA LEU A 189 13.76 -3.28 -0.93
C LEU A 189 12.96 -2.61 0.18
N LEU A 190 11.90 -1.86 -0.16
CA LEU A 190 10.97 -1.35 0.84
C LEU A 190 10.23 -2.49 1.55
N GLY A 191 9.88 -3.56 0.82
CA GLY A 191 9.39 -4.80 1.43
C GLY A 191 10.39 -5.44 2.39
N GLU A 192 11.68 -5.41 2.05
CA GLU A 192 12.76 -5.88 2.94
C GLU A 192 12.90 -4.98 4.18
N VAL A 193 12.84 -3.66 4.03
CA VAL A 193 12.83 -2.69 5.15
C VAL A 193 11.64 -2.98 6.08
N SER A 194 10.46 -3.18 5.53
CA SER A 194 9.24 -3.51 6.28
C SER A 194 9.46 -4.76 7.16
N ALA A 195 9.98 -5.83 6.56
CA ALA A 195 10.30 -7.06 7.27
C ALA A 195 11.42 -6.88 8.31
N VAL A 196 12.42 -6.04 8.04
CA VAL A 196 13.50 -5.75 8.99
C VAL A 196 13.00 -4.96 10.19
N VAL A 197 12.11 -3.99 10.00
CA VAL A 197 11.52 -3.23 11.12
C VAL A 197 10.70 -4.15 12.02
N GLU A 198 9.89 -5.04 11.44
CA GLU A 198 9.14 -6.06 12.18
C GLU A 198 10.06 -7.01 12.94
N ALA A 199 11.07 -7.55 12.25
CA ALA A 199 12.05 -8.46 12.83
C ALA A 199 12.86 -7.80 13.95
N SER A 200 13.27 -6.54 13.77
CA SER A 200 14.01 -5.77 14.78
C SER A 200 13.22 -5.64 16.06
N LYS A 201 11.92 -5.33 15.96
CA LYS A 201 11.03 -5.24 17.13
C LYS A 201 10.87 -6.59 17.82
N THR A 202 10.54 -7.63 17.05
CA THR A 202 10.32 -8.98 17.58
C THR A 202 11.57 -9.53 18.26
N VAL A 203 12.75 -9.33 17.66
CA VAL A 203 14.03 -9.72 18.27
C VAL A 203 14.31 -8.89 19.50
N SER A 204 14.15 -7.57 19.43
CA SER A 204 14.44 -6.70 20.57
C SER A 204 13.58 -7.06 21.77
N ASP A 205 12.30 -7.38 21.57
CA ASP A 205 11.37 -7.77 22.63
C ASP A 205 11.69 -9.19 23.14
N ALA A 206 11.90 -10.17 22.26
CA ALA A 206 12.18 -11.55 22.63
C ALA A 206 13.57 -11.76 23.26
N CYS A 207 14.51 -10.88 22.93
CA CYS A 207 15.87 -10.86 23.47
C CYS A 207 16.05 -9.81 24.57
N ARG A 208 14.99 -9.09 24.94
CA ARG A 208 14.99 -8.19 26.08
C ARG A 208 15.11 -9.05 27.33
N THR A 209 16.23 -8.87 28.03
CA THR A 209 16.51 -9.41 29.37
C THR A 209 17.07 -10.83 29.44
N SER A 210 18.28 -10.92 30.01
CA SER A 210 18.85 -12.12 30.62
C SER A 210 19.84 -11.66 31.69
N SER A 211 19.49 -11.86 32.96
CA SER A 211 20.32 -11.48 34.10
C SER A 211 21.54 -12.38 34.15
N SER A 212 22.65 -11.91 33.60
CA SER A 212 23.94 -12.63 33.60
C SER A 212 24.36 -13.07 35.01
N SER A 213 23.90 -12.35 36.05
CA SER A 213 24.09 -12.70 37.46
C SER A 213 23.55 -14.08 37.84
N SER A 214 22.41 -14.51 37.29
CA SER A 214 21.80 -15.81 37.59
C SER A 214 22.55 -17.00 36.99
N ILE A 215 23.23 -16.78 35.85
CA ILE A 215 24.10 -17.78 35.20
C ILE A 215 25.42 -17.84 35.96
N LEU A 216 25.95 -16.69 36.38
CA LEU A 216 27.20 -16.60 37.13
C LEU A 216 27.12 -17.21 38.54
N SER A 217 25.91 -17.29 39.12
CA SER A 217 25.69 -17.91 40.44
C SER A 217 25.49 -19.43 40.41
N SER A 218 25.56 -20.07 39.23
CA SER A 218 25.40 -21.52 39.11
C SER A 218 26.50 -22.32 39.85
N ALA A 219 26.14 -23.50 40.33
CA ALA A 219 27.03 -24.37 41.09
C ALA A 219 28.09 -25.03 40.19
N ASN A 220 27.73 -25.36 38.94
CA ASN A 220 28.61 -25.97 37.95
C ASN A 220 28.25 -25.54 36.52
N GLY A 221 29.09 -25.92 35.56
CA GLY A 221 28.88 -25.57 34.15
C GLY A 221 27.59 -26.14 33.55
N GLU A 222 27.12 -27.31 33.96
CA GLU A 222 25.87 -27.89 33.45
C GLU A 222 24.66 -27.03 33.84
N GLU A 223 24.58 -26.64 35.12
CA GLU A 223 23.54 -25.73 35.62
C GLU A 223 23.62 -24.36 34.93
N ALA A 224 24.82 -23.84 34.70
CA ALA A 224 25.03 -22.60 33.95
C ALA A 224 24.48 -22.70 32.52
N GLY A 225 24.73 -23.82 31.83
CA GLY A 225 24.19 -24.11 30.50
C GLY A 225 22.67 -24.15 30.48
N LYS A 226 22.03 -24.86 31.42
CA LYS A 226 20.56 -24.94 31.53
C LYS A 226 19.92 -23.57 31.75
N LYS A 227 20.42 -22.79 32.72
CA LYS A 227 19.91 -21.42 32.97
C LYS A 227 20.09 -20.49 31.78
N TYR A 228 21.18 -20.65 31.04
CA TYR A 228 21.42 -19.90 29.82
C TYR A 228 20.42 -20.27 28.73
N ASP A 229 20.21 -21.57 28.50
CA ASP A 229 19.26 -22.08 27.50
C ASP A 229 17.82 -21.62 27.80
N GLU A 230 17.41 -21.66 29.08
CA GLU A 230 16.12 -21.15 29.54
C GLU A 230 15.97 -19.64 29.26
N GLN A 231 16.98 -18.84 29.64
CA GLN A 231 16.98 -17.39 29.43
C GLN A 231 16.99 -16.99 27.96
N GLN A 232 17.67 -17.76 27.11
CA GLN A 232 17.79 -17.47 25.69
C GLN A 232 16.68 -18.10 24.85
N SER A 233 15.83 -18.96 25.42
CA SER A 233 14.81 -19.73 24.69
C SER A 233 13.93 -18.87 23.79
N SER A 234 13.34 -17.80 24.32
CA SER A 234 12.50 -16.85 23.56
C SER A 234 13.28 -16.17 22.44
N CYS A 235 14.50 -15.72 22.73
CA CYS A 235 15.35 -15.03 21.77
C CYS A 235 15.81 -15.97 20.64
N LEU A 236 16.27 -17.18 20.97
CA LEU A 236 16.66 -18.20 20.00
C LEU A 236 15.47 -18.65 19.16
N LYS A 237 14.27 -18.75 19.74
CA LYS A 237 13.05 -19.05 18.99
C LYS A 237 12.74 -17.95 17.98
N ALA A 238 12.80 -16.68 18.38
CA ALA A 238 12.62 -15.54 17.49
C ALA A 238 13.64 -15.56 16.35
N LEU A 239 14.93 -15.71 16.68
CA LEU A 239 16.02 -15.80 15.69
C LEU A 239 15.85 -16.97 14.72
N ASN A 240 15.46 -18.16 15.20
CA ASN A 240 15.25 -19.30 14.31
C ASN A 240 14.13 -19.04 13.31
N LYS A 241 13.04 -18.35 13.71
CA LYS A 241 11.96 -17.98 12.77
C LYS A 241 12.45 -17.06 11.64
N MET A 242 13.44 -16.20 11.88
CA MET A 242 14.02 -15.35 10.83
C MET A 242 14.85 -16.13 9.81
N LYS A 243 15.33 -17.34 10.13
CA LYS A 243 16.06 -18.18 9.17
C LYS A 243 15.20 -18.61 7.98
N ASP A 244 13.89 -18.67 8.19
CA ASP A 244 12.91 -19.01 7.16
C ASP A 244 12.48 -17.78 6.32
N SER A 245 13.07 -16.61 6.60
CA SER A 245 12.79 -15.39 5.84
C SER A 245 13.23 -15.51 4.39
N GLN A 246 12.45 -14.94 3.48
CA GLN A 246 12.83 -14.80 2.07
C GLN A 246 14.04 -13.86 1.87
N TYR A 247 14.30 -12.96 2.83
CA TYR A 247 15.39 -11.98 2.74
C TYR A 247 16.70 -12.52 3.32
N SER A 248 17.78 -12.50 2.53
CA SER A 248 19.10 -12.97 2.96
C SER A 248 19.66 -12.19 4.14
N SER A 249 19.44 -10.87 4.18
CA SER A 249 19.84 -10.00 5.30
C SER A 249 19.31 -10.49 6.66
N LEU A 250 18.05 -10.93 6.70
CA LEU A 250 17.41 -11.47 7.90
C LEU A 250 17.97 -12.85 8.27
N ARG A 251 18.20 -13.72 7.28
CA ARG A 251 18.79 -15.03 7.51
C ARG A 251 20.22 -14.94 8.03
N ASP A 252 21.03 -14.08 7.43
CA ASP A 252 22.44 -13.88 7.78
C ASP A 252 22.55 -13.30 9.19
N TYR A 253 21.76 -12.26 9.50
CA TYR A 253 21.66 -11.71 10.84
C TYR A 253 21.24 -12.77 11.88
N ALA A 254 20.21 -13.57 11.56
CA ALA A 254 19.76 -14.63 12.45
C ALA A 254 20.84 -15.68 12.72
N ASN A 255 21.53 -16.13 11.68
CA ASN A 255 22.59 -17.13 11.79
C ASN A 255 23.77 -16.62 12.63
N GLU A 256 24.24 -15.40 12.40
CA GLU A 256 25.32 -14.81 13.19
C GLU A 256 24.93 -14.66 14.67
N GLN A 257 23.72 -14.16 14.95
CA GLN A 257 23.24 -14.00 16.31
C GLN A 257 23.01 -15.32 17.04
N ILE A 258 22.52 -16.36 16.34
CA ILE A 258 22.38 -17.70 16.91
C ILE A 258 23.76 -18.28 17.26
N ASN A 259 24.73 -18.15 16.35
CA ASN A 259 26.08 -18.65 16.57
C ASN A 259 26.78 -17.93 17.73
N TYR A 260 26.66 -16.61 17.80
CA TYR A 260 27.16 -15.83 18.95
C TYR A 260 26.54 -16.30 20.27
N ARG A 261 25.22 -16.52 20.29
CA ARG A 261 24.52 -16.99 21.50
C ARG A 261 24.91 -18.41 21.90
N LYS A 262 25.16 -19.31 20.95
CA LYS A 262 25.73 -20.64 21.24
C LYS A 262 27.14 -20.53 21.82
N GLY A 263 28.00 -19.70 21.22
CA GLY A 263 29.34 -19.45 21.78
C GLY A 263 29.30 -18.85 23.19
N MET A 264 28.34 -17.96 23.46
CA MET A 264 28.14 -17.37 24.79
C MET A 264 27.68 -18.41 25.83
N ARG A 265 26.86 -19.40 25.42
CA ARG A 265 26.51 -20.55 26.27
C ARG A 265 27.76 -21.30 26.68
N ASP A 266 28.58 -21.70 25.70
CA ASP A 266 29.79 -22.49 25.93
C ASP A 266 30.81 -21.71 26.78
N TYR A 267 30.92 -20.40 26.55
CA TYR A 267 31.70 -19.50 27.38
C TYR A 267 31.28 -19.53 28.85
N TYR A 268 29.98 -19.41 29.15
CA TYR A 268 29.52 -19.44 30.54
C TYR A 268 29.73 -20.80 31.21
N VAL A 269 29.51 -21.90 30.48
CA VAL A 269 29.79 -23.26 30.97
C VAL A 269 31.28 -23.39 31.33
N ALA A 270 32.17 -22.99 30.42
CA ALA A 270 33.62 -23.04 30.63
C ALA A 270 34.06 -22.12 31.78
N LEU A 271 33.48 -20.92 31.88
CA LEU A 271 33.82 -19.92 32.89
C LEU A 271 33.50 -20.44 34.30
N ILE A 272 32.34 -21.07 34.48
CA ILE A 272 31.95 -21.63 35.78
C ILE A 272 32.81 -22.83 36.14
N ASN A 273 33.13 -23.71 35.18
CA ASN A 273 34.03 -24.83 35.43
C ASN A 273 35.44 -24.37 35.80
N TYR A 274 35.94 -23.31 35.17
CA TYR A 274 37.22 -22.68 35.51
C TYR A 274 37.24 -22.18 36.96
N TYR A 275 36.24 -21.39 37.38
CA TYR A 275 36.22 -20.83 38.74
C TYR A 275 35.91 -21.84 39.85
N LYS A 276 35.03 -22.82 39.59
CA LYS A 276 34.57 -23.76 40.62
C LYS A 276 35.46 -25.00 40.73
N ASN A 277 36.01 -25.46 39.61
CA ASN A 277 36.72 -26.74 39.55
C ASN A 277 38.21 -26.58 39.20
N ARG A 278 38.72 -25.34 39.05
CA ARG A 278 40.08 -25.03 38.55
C ARG A 278 40.41 -25.80 37.27
N GLN A 279 39.42 -25.98 36.40
CA GLN A 279 39.63 -26.64 35.11
C GLN A 279 40.21 -25.65 34.11
N GLY A 280 41.46 -25.89 33.70
CA GLY A 280 42.17 -25.13 32.67
C GLY A 280 43.23 -24.18 33.20
N ASP A 281 44.23 -23.89 32.36
CA ASP A 281 45.39 -23.05 32.71
C ASP A 281 45.10 -21.54 32.62
N SER A 282 43.99 -21.16 31.98
CA SER A 282 43.62 -19.76 31.76
C SER A 282 42.11 -19.57 31.65
N SER A 283 41.62 -18.38 31.99
CA SER A 283 40.21 -18.00 31.88
C SER A 283 39.72 -18.09 30.42
N PRO A 284 38.52 -18.63 30.16
CA PRO A 284 38.01 -18.76 28.80
C PRO A 284 37.79 -17.40 28.13
N LYS A 285 38.02 -17.34 26.82
CA LYS A 285 37.80 -16.13 26.03
C LYS A 285 36.32 -15.97 25.70
N ARG A 286 35.78 -14.77 25.95
CA ARG A 286 34.43 -14.42 25.55
C ARG A 286 34.34 -14.25 24.02
N PRO A 287 33.30 -14.79 23.35
CA PRO A 287 33.07 -14.54 21.93
C PRO A 287 32.86 -13.05 21.63
N ASP A 288 33.34 -12.62 20.46
CA ASP A 288 33.13 -11.26 19.97
C ASP A 288 31.67 -11.06 19.53
N TYR A 289 31.11 -9.89 19.85
CA TYR A 289 29.75 -9.56 19.43
C TYR A 289 29.70 -9.35 17.90
N PRO A 290 28.74 -9.97 17.18
CA PRO A 290 28.64 -9.83 15.74
C PRO A 290 28.35 -8.38 15.35
N ARG A 291 29.07 -7.89 14.34
CA ARG A 291 28.95 -6.50 13.84
C ARG A 291 27.89 -6.34 12.76
N THR A 292 27.25 -7.42 12.35
CA THR A 292 26.13 -7.36 11.41
C THR A 292 24.94 -6.68 12.06
N THR A 293 24.37 -5.72 11.34
CA THR A 293 23.11 -5.07 11.73
C THR A 293 22.07 -5.41 10.68
N LEU A 294 20.80 -5.50 11.08
CA LEU A 294 19.72 -5.83 10.14
C LEU A 294 19.64 -4.85 8.95
N ASN A 295 20.13 -3.62 9.10
CA ASN A 295 20.01 -2.55 8.11
C ASN A 295 21.24 -2.38 7.18
N LYS A 296 22.37 -3.05 7.45
CA LYS A 296 23.64 -2.74 6.76
C LYS A 296 23.59 -3.00 5.25
N SER A 297 23.03 -4.14 4.85
CA SER A 297 22.92 -4.52 3.42
C SER A 297 21.88 -3.69 2.66
N ILE A 298 20.84 -3.24 3.35
CA ILE A 298 19.72 -2.51 2.75
C ILE A 298 20.09 -1.04 2.50
N SER A 299 20.79 -0.43 3.46
CA SER A 299 21.12 1.00 3.41
C SER A 299 21.97 1.37 2.19
N SER A 300 22.93 0.52 1.82
CA SER A 300 23.77 0.73 0.62
C SER A 300 22.97 0.62 -0.67
N LYS A 301 22.18 -0.46 -0.83
CA LYS A 301 21.31 -0.67 -2.00
C LYS A 301 20.26 0.43 -2.17
N LEU A 302 19.71 0.92 -1.06
CA LEU A 302 18.71 1.97 -1.07
C LEU A 302 19.32 3.32 -1.50
N SER A 303 20.54 3.63 -1.05
CA SER A 303 21.25 4.84 -1.45
C SER A 303 21.47 4.92 -2.96
N ASP A 304 21.96 3.84 -3.56
CA ASP A 304 22.23 3.80 -5.01
C ASP A 304 20.94 3.98 -5.83
N LEU A 305 19.85 3.31 -5.43
CA LEU A 305 18.57 3.42 -6.13
C LEU A 305 17.83 4.73 -5.86
N GLN A 306 18.04 5.36 -4.69
CA GLN A 306 17.54 6.71 -4.42
C GLN A 306 18.13 7.73 -5.39
N SER A 307 19.41 7.58 -5.75
CA SER A 307 20.04 8.47 -6.73
C SER A 307 19.40 8.35 -8.12
N SER A 308 19.17 7.13 -8.61
CA SER A 308 18.47 6.87 -9.89
C SER A 308 17.03 7.39 -9.87
N SER A 309 16.27 7.09 -8.80
CA SER A 309 14.89 7.54 -8.66
C SER A 309 14.76 9.06 -8.62
N LYS A 310 15.76 9.77 -8.06
CA LYS A 310 15.80 11.23 -8.05
C LYS A 310 15.93 11.78 -9.47
N GLU A 311 16.82 11.21 -10.28
CA GLU A 311 17.02 11.64 -11.67
C GLU A 311 15.76 11.43 -12.52
N SER A 312 15.16 10.24 -12.49
CA SER A 312 13.94 9.94 -13.25
C SER A 312 12.74 10.78 -12.79
N THR A 313 12.61 11.03 -11.48
CA THR A 313 11.59 11.95 -10.93
C THR A 313 11.79 13.39 -11.44
N GLN A 314 13.03 13.90 -11.43
CA GLN A 314 13.36 15.25 -11.89
C GLN A 314 13.05 15.41 -13.39
N ARG A 315 13.50 14.44 -14.20
CA ARG A 315 13.27 14.44 -15.65
C ARG A 315 11.78 14.46 -16.00
N LEU A 316 10.98 13.60 -15.35
CA LEU A 316 9.52 13.60 -15.55
C LEU A 316 8.91 14.95 -15.13
N GLY A 317 9.34 15.48 -13.98
CA GLY A 317 8.90 16.79 -13.50
C GLY A 317 9.21 17.93 -14.46
N ASP A 318 10.38 17.94 -15.08
CA ASP A 318 10.83 18.98 -16.00
C ASP A 318 10.07 18.94 -17.33
N ILE A 319 9.81 17.75 -17.87
CA ILE A 319 8.99 17.57 -19.08
C ILE A 319 7.57 18.07 -18.81
N LEU A 320 6.96 17.65 -17.69
CA LEU A 320 5.62 18.09 -17.30
C LEU A 320 5.56 19.61 -17.06
N ARG A 321 6.60 20.19 -16.46
CA ARG A 321 6.70 21.64 -16.25
C ARG A 321 6.77 22.41 -17.56
N THR A 322 7.60 21.94 -18.48
CA THR A 322 7.82 22.56 -19.79
C THR A 322 6.54 22.49 -20.64
N LYS A 323 5.95 21.30 -20.81
CA LYS A 323 4.71 21.13 -21.59
C LYS A 323 3.49 21.78 -20.93
N GLY A 324 3.49 21.87 -19.60
CA GLY A 324 2.50 22.61 -18.80
C GLY A 324 2.68 24.14 -18.82
N LYS A 325 3.71 24.68 -19.49
CA LYS A 325 4.05 26.11 -19.49
C LYS A 325 4.08 26.69 -18.06
N MET A 326 4.61 25.92 -17.12
CA MET A 326 4.80 26.33 -15.74
C MET A 326 6.15 27.03 -15.67
N GLY A 327 6.14 28.35 -15.46
CA GLY A 327 7.38 29.14 -15.41
C GLY A 327 8.35 28.62 -14.35
N ILE A 328 9.65 28.82 -14.58
CA ILE A 328 10.66 28.69 -13.52
C ILE A 328 10.30 29.77 -12.48
N ARG A 329 9.82 29.38 -11.30
CA ARG A 329 9.84 30.30 -10.17
C ARG A 329 11.31 30.48 -9.81
N ILE A 330 11.94 31.50 -10.39
CA ILE A 330 13.16 32.09 -9.86
C ILE A 330 12.69 32.74 -8.55
N SER A 331 12.89 32.05 -7.44
CA SER A 331 12.68 32.65 -6.13
C SER A 331 13.74 33.74 -5.98
N SER A 332 13.30 35.00 -6.05
CA SER A 332 14.09 36.17 -5.67
C SER A 332 14.34 36.18 -4.17
#